data_AF-A0A5B0HBD3-F1
#
_entry.id   AF-A0A5B0HBD3-F1
#
_cell.length_a   1.000
_cell.length_b   1.000
_cell.length_c   1.000
_cell.angle_alpha   90.00
_cell.angle_beta   90.00
_cell.angle_gamma   90.00
#
_symmetry.space_group_name_H-M   'P 1'
#
loop_
_entity.id
_entity.type
_entity.pdbx_description
1 polymer ?
#
loop_
_entity_poly.entity_id
_entity_poly.type
_entity_poly.pdbx_seq_one_letter_code
_entity_poly.pdbx_strand_id
1 'polypeptide(L)'
;MLNMHCVGKTRTPQMRRVRRLLIAEVIVFAGGLATSAFTEDLLPPALVAFDTDREGIDGATRLAAWLGIFYIVSSFCSSAALYFAVPYARAFYVASTCLGVVLLPLLGPYASAGWSDLLDALGSLISGAIIAMVYTSPTKECFGGGRKPPTPALVLLVLGVAAAAGMQPGVVRLAEGKPLIRGSVGKFLHKSGIEINKGAIAVGGGVEHLGGEIGKFANKKGTEIEKGLCSLFTAGGSDSGSAGCGVSVGAGVDEKGPYTYDPAKPDERYHGNETSGDPKTAELIKGADYLRQVPIETWEYEDNDVYGIRRFVPPDTVIGEAWPDAAKELKPPTQSGAVRQCGHEGCGGFLATRPATSGGGLRFHAGVDFLTKPGDPIYSPMNGWVERPKNPGRPHMTGLLIKNSAGYEASIFYVQPSKAILDSFSKGVAPDGISKRYPVKAGETIIGYAQDLHVDYPAGVPNHVHLSLTDPSGRPVAPDGVTRIKKTPASPAH
;
A
#
# COMPACT_ATOMS: atom_id res chain seq x y z
N MET A 1 46.17 -32.25 17.09
CA MET A 1 46.33 -31.90 15.66
C MET A 1 45.40 -30.75 15.33
N LEU A 2 45.90 -29.51 15.37
CA LEU A 2 45.16 -28.32 14.92
C LEU A 2 45.09 -28.36 13.39
N ASN A 3 43.88 -28.28 12.85
CA ASN A 3 43.61 -28.27 11.41
C ASN A 3 44.38 -27.12 10.72
N MET A 4 45.53 -27.42 10.11
CA MET A 4 46.29 -26.50 9.26
C MET A 4 45.56 -26.13 7.95
N HIS A 5 44.35 -26.64 7.72
CA HIS A 5 43.60 -26.41 6.49
C HIS A 5 43.07 -24.98 6.28
N CYS A 6 43.12 -24.08 7.27
CA CYS A 6 42.60 -22.72 7.12
C CYS A 6 43.66 -21.62 6.93
N VAL A 7 44.94 -21.89 7.16
CA VAL A 7 46.01 -20.86 7.09
C VAL A 7 46.27 -20.37 5.64
N GLY A 8 45.73 -21.05 4.62
CA GLY A 8 45.74 -20.61 3.21
C GLY A 8 44.37 -20.26 2.60
N LYS A 9 43.27 -20.35 3.35
CA LYS A 9 41.89 -20.28 2.80
C LYS A 9 41.31 -18.87 2.65
N THR A 10 42.07 -17.81 2.92
CA THR A 10 41.63 -16.42 2.68
C THR A 10 41.36 -16.09 1.21
N ARG A 11 41.66 -17.02 0.28
CA ARG A 11 41.48 -16.86 -1.17
C ARG A 11 40.28 -17.63 -1.75
N THR A 12 39.41 -18.24 -0.95
CA THR A 12 38.22 -18.92 -1.50
C THR A 12 37.35 -17.94 -2.31
N PRO A 13 36.73 -18.39 -3.42
CA PRO A 13 35.81 -17.56 -4.20
C PRO A 13 34.69 -16.93 -3.35
N GLN A 14 34.16 -17.68 -2.38
CA GLN A 14 33.10 -17.20 -1.50
C GLN A 14 33.60 -16.11 -0.53
N MET A 15 34.80 -16.24 0.04
CA MET A 15 35.36 -15.19 0.91
C MET A 15 35.67 -13.91 0.13
N ARG A 16 36.08 -14.03 -1.14
CA ARG A 16 36.22 -12.86 -2.04
C ARG A 16 34.90 -12.11 -2.24
N ARG A 17 33.78 -12.82 -2.33
CA ARG A 17 32.44 -12.20 -2.39
C ARG A 17 32.08 -11.48 -1.09
N VAL A 18 32.29 -12.11 0.07
CA VAL A 18 32.07 -11.47 1.39
C VAL A 18 32.88 -10.18 1.50
N ARG A 19 34.16 -10.19 1.10
CA ARG A 19 35.01 -8.99 1.12
C ARG A 19 34.52 -7.89 0.20
N ARG A 20 34.05 -8.23 -1.00
CA ARG A 20 33.45 -7.25 -1.93
C ARG A 20 32.18 -6.64 -1.34
N LEU A 21 31.33 -7.44 -0.70
CA LEU A 21 30.13 -6.95 -0.02
C LEU A 21 30.50 -6.03 1.15
N LEU A 22 31.50 -6.38 1.97
CA LEU A 22 31.97 -5.52 3.05
C LEU A 22 32.53 -4.18 2.53
N ILE A 23 33.27 -4.19 1.43
CA ILE A 23 33.74 -2.95 0.78
C ILE A 23 32.55 -2.13 0.28
N ALA A 24 31.57 -2.77 -0.36
CA ALA A 24 30.36 -2.11 -0.83
C ALA A 24 29.55 -1.51 0.32
N GLU A 25 29.40 -2.23 1.44
CA GLU A 25 28.77 -1.73 2.66
C GLU A 25 29.47 -0.48 3.20
N VAL A 26 30.80 -0.51 3.30
CA VAL A 26 31.58 0.65 3.76
C VAL A 26 31.42 1.85 2.81
N ILE A 27 31.40 1.63 1.50
CA ILE A 27 31.18 2.69 0.51
C ILE A 27 29.77 3.27 0.64
N VAL A 28 28.74 2.42 0.75
CA VAL A 28 27.34 2.85 0.89
C VAL A 28 27.15 3.62 2.19
N PHE A 29 27.73 3.13 3.30
CA PHE A 29 27.68 3.81 4.59
C PHE A 29 28.39 5.18 4.55
N ALA A 30 29.60 5.26 3.99
CA ALA A 30 30.30 6.53 3.81
C ALA A 30 29.53 7.49 2.88
N GLY A 31 28.90 6.95 1.83
CA GLY A 31 28.00 7.70 0.96
C GLY A 31 26.78 8.23 1.70
N GLY A 32 26.17 7.45 2.60
CA GLY A 32 25.06 7.87 3.45
C GLY A 32 25.46 9.03 4.36
N LEU A 33 26.61 8.91 5.05
CA LEU A 33 27.15 9.98 5.89
C LEU A 33 27.44 11.26 5.10
N ALA A 34 28.09 11.14 3.93
CA ALA A 34 28.35 12.29 3.06
C ALA A 34 27.03 12.92 2.58
N THR A 35 26.08 12.11 2.13
CA THR A 35 24.77 12.58 1.69
C THR A 35 24.06 13.32 2.81
N SER A 36 24.02 12.75 4.02
CA SER A 36 23.43 13.42 5.19
C SER A 36 24.08 14.78 5.45
N ALA A 37 25.41 14.88 5.35
CA ALA A 37 26.14 16.13 5.58
C ALA A 37 25.95 17.19 4.48
N PHE A 38 25.59 16.81 3.26
CA PHE A 38 25.46 17.72 2.11
C PHE A 38 24.02 17.97 1.65
N THR A 39 23.04 17.22 2.17
CA THR A 39 21.64 17.31 1.73
C THR A 39 20.70 17.89 2.78
N GLU A 40 21.20 18.25 3.95
CA GLU A 40 20.42 18.95 4.98
C GLU A 40 19.83 20.26 4.44
N ASP A 41 20.62 21.02 3.68
CA ASP A 41 20.17 22.26 3.01
C ASP A 41 19.10 22.03 1.91
N LEU A 42 18.92 20.78 1.46
CA LEU A 42 17.89 20.41 0.49
C LEU A 42 16.55 20.08 1.15
N LEU A 43 16.50 20.01 2.49
CA LEU A 43 15.26 19.79 3.21
C LEU A 43 14.36 21.04 3.11
N PRO A 44 13.03 20.85 2.98
CA PRO A 44 12.08 21.96 3.11
C PRO A 44 12.29 22.74 4.41
N PRO A 45 12.13 24.09 4.42
CA PRO A 45 12.40 24.91 5.61
C PRO A 45 11.67 24.46 6.88
N ALA A 46 10.49 23.85 6.74
CA ALA A 46 9.74 23.31 7.87
C ALA A 46 10.42 22.10 8.55
N LEU A 47 11.12 21.27 7.78
CA LEU A 47 11.87 20.13 8.31
C LEU A 47 13.21 20.57 8.90
N VAL A 48 13.87 21.55 8.28
CA VAL A 48 15.07 22.20 8.85
C VAL A 48 14.74 22.80 10.21
N ALA A 49 13.64 23.57 10.31
CA ALA A 49 13.19 24.14 11.58
C ALA A 49 12.87 23.08 12.65
N PHE A 50 12.26 21.95 12.25
CA PHE A 50 12.00 20.83 13.16
C PHE A 50 13.30 20.25 13.74
N ASP A 51 14.35 20.13 12.93
CA ASP A 51 15.63 19.58 13.37
C ASP A 51 16.40 20.60 14.24
N THR A 52 16.42 21.88 13.85
CA THR A 52 17.03 22.96 14.64
C THR A 52 16.37 23.14 16.02
N ASP A 53 15.03 23.05 16.11
CA ASP A 53 14.30 23.13 17.39
C ASP A 53 14.64 21.96 18.32
N ARG A 54 15.16 20.86 17.76
CA ARG A 54 15.57 19.66 18.50
C ARG A 54 17.01 19.73 19.02
N GLU A 55 17.85 20.63 18.51
CA GLU A 55 19.26 20.78 18.90
C GLU A 55 19.48 21.26 20.35
N GLY A 56 18.42 21.40 21.15
CA GLY A 56 18.53 21.50 22.60
C GLY A 56 19.25 20.27 23.17
N ILE A 57 20.55 20.41 23.44
CA ILE A 57 21.40 19.33 23.96
C ILE A 57 21.00 19.01 25.42
N ASP A 58 19.95 18.21 25.59
CA ASP A 58 19.62 17.57 26.86
C ASP A 58 20.55 16.37 27.12
N GLY A 59 20.43 15.78 28.32
CA GLY A 59 21.25 14.61 28.68
C GLY A 59 21.00 13.38 27.80
N ALA A 60 19.80 13.24 27.23
CA ALA A 60 19.44 12.11 26.39
C ALA A 60 20.11 12.21 25.01
N THR A 61 20.14 13.40 24.40
CA THR A 61 20.82 13.65 23.13
C THR A 61 22.32 13.40 23.25
N ARG A 62 22.97 13.79 24.37
CA ARG A 62 24.39 13.47 24.60
C ARG A 62 24.65 11.98 24.70
N LEU A 63 23.81 11.26 25.43
CA LEU A 63 23.92 9.80 25.55
C LEU A 63 23.74 9.13 24.19
N ALA A 64 22.74 9.56 23.42
CA ALA A 64 22.48 9.05 22.07
C ALA A 64 23.67 9.30 21.13
N ALA A 65 24.29 10.48 21.18
CA ALA A 65 25.50 10.79 20.41
C ALA A 65 26.68 9.86 20.78
N TRP A 66 26.93 9.65 22.08
CA TRP A 66 27.99 8.72 22.52
C TRP A 66 27.72 7.27 22.10
N LEU A 67 26.47 6.83 22.21
CA LEU A 67 26.05 5.51 21.74
C LEU A 67 26.20 5.38 20.21
N GLY A 68 25.89 6.45 19.46
CA GLY A 68 26.11 6.53 18.02
C GLY A 68 27.59 6.39 17.65
N ILE A 69 28.49 7.13 18.31
CA ILE A 69 29.94 7.00 18.11
C ILE A 69 30.42 5.58 18.42
N PHE A 70 29.97 5.03 19.55
CA PHE A 70 30.32 3.66 19.94
C PHE A 70 29.84 2.63 18.90
N TYR A 71 28.61 2.79 18.39
CA TYR A 71 28.07 1.96 17.31
C TYR A 71 28.92 2.05 16.05
N ILE A 72 29.26 3.26 15.58
CA ILE A 72 30.09 3.46 14.39
C ILE A 72 31.44 2.73 14.55
N VAL A 73 32.13 2.95 15.67
CA VAL A 73 33.41 2.28 15.94
C VAL A 73 33.24 0.76 15.97
N SER A 74 32.21 0.26 16.65
CA SER A 74 31.94 -1.18 16.73
C SER A 74 31.65 -1.81 15.36
N SER A 75 30.89 -1.11 14.51
CA SER A 75 30.55 -1.53 13.15
C SER A 75 31.82 -1.64 12.31
N PHE A 76 32.66 -0.60 12.27
CA PHE A 76 33.94 -0.63 11.55
C PHE A 76 34.87 -1.74 12.04
N CYS A 77 35.04 -1.89 13.36
CA CYS A 77 35.88 -2.95 13.92
C CYS A 77 35.36 -4.34 13.58
N SER A 78 34.04 -4.54 13.58
CA SER A 78 33.42 -5.83 13.25
C SER A 78 33.54 -6.18 11.77
N SER A 79 33.36 -5.21 10.87
CA SER A 79 33.57 -5.36 9.42
C SER A 79 35.04 -5.67 9.10
N ALA A 80 35.98 -4.99 9.76
CA ALA A 80 37.41 -5.29 9.64
C ALA A 80 37.73 -6.72 10.14
N ALA A 81 37.19 -7.12 11.29
CA ALA A 81 37.36 -8.47 11.80
C ALA A 81 36.80 -9.54 10.83
N LEU A 82 35.64 -9.27 10.20
CA LEU A 82 35.07 -10.14 9.18
C LEU A 82 35.96 -10.21 7.94
N TYR A 83 36.50 -9.08 7.49
CA TYR A 83 37.38 -8.99 6.32
C TYR A 83 38.63 -9.88 6.48
N PHE A 84 39.21 -9.89 7.68
CA PHE A 84 40.37 -10.72 8.04
C PHE A 84 40.01 -12.13 8.53
N ALA A 85 38.73 -12.50 8.51
CA ALA A 85 38.24 -13.81 8.95
C ALA A 85 38.63 -14.18 10.40
N VAL A 86 38.62 -13.20 11.31
CA VAL A 86 38.94 -13.41 12.72
C VAL A 86 37.89 -14.33 13.37
N PRO A 87 38.25 -15.29 14.25
CA PRO A 87 37.32 -16.33 14.72
C PRO A 87 36.00 -15.84 15.35
N TYR A 88 36.04 -14.69 16.05
CA TYR A 88 34.87 -14.09 16.70
C TYR A 88 34.11 -13.08 15.82
N ALA A 89 34.60 -12.81 14.61
CA ALA A 89 34.09 -11.73 13.76
C ALA A 89 32.60 -11.85 13.42
N ARG A 90 32.10 -13.07 13.19
CA ARG A 90 30.70 -13.30 12.84
C ARG A 90 29.74 -12.91 13.96
N ALA A 91 30.09 -13.26 15.21
CA ALA A 91 29.27 -12.91 16.36
C ALA A 91 29.36 -11.41 16.64
N PHE A 92 30.57 -10.85 16.51
CA PHE A 92 30.79 -9.42 16.73
C PHE A 92 30.04 -8.54 15.73
N TYR A 93 30.06 -8.88 14.44
CA TYR A 93 29.34 -8.15 13.40
C TYR A 93 27.83 -8.19 13.58
N VAL A 94 27.29 -9.37 13.90
CA VAL A 94 25.86 -9.49 14.21
C VAL A 94 25.48 -8.65 15.44
N ALA A 95 26.30 -8.69 16.49
CA ALA A 95 26.06 -7.91 17.70
C ALA A 95 26.09 -6.39 17.42
N SER A 96 27.02 -5.91 16.60
CA SER A 96 27.04 -4.50 16.19
C SER A 96 25.83 -4.12 15.32
N THR A 97 25.41 -4.96 14.37
CA THR A 97 24.20 -4.71 13.58
C THR A 97 22.96 -4.62 14.47
N CYS A 98 22.80 -5.56 15.42
CA CYS A 98 21.72 -5.50 16.41
C CYS A 98 21.77 -4.24 17.27
N LEU A 99 22.96 -3.83 17.68
CA LEU A 99 23.14 -2.59 18.44
C LEU A 99 22.62 -1.39 17.63
N GLY A 100 22.98 -1.28 16.35
CA GLY A 100 22.48 -0.20 15.49
C GLY A 100 20.96 -0.16 15.42
N VAL A 101 20.34 -1.33 15.24
CA VAL A 101 18.88 -1.49 15.21
C VAL A 101 18.21 -1.07 16.53
N VAL A 102 18.80 -1.42 17.68
CA VAL A 102 18.32 -1.02 19.01
C VAL A 102 18.50 0.48 19.28
N LEU A 103 19.52 1.10 18.68
CA LEU A 103 19.77 2.54 18.83
C LEU A 103 18.81 3.40 18.01
N LEU A 104 18.21 2.89 16.92
CA LEU A 104 17.32 3.68 16.05
C LEU A 104 16.16 4.35 16.80
N PRO A 105 15.38 3.67 17.67
CA PRO A 105 14.31 4.33 18.43
C PRO A 105 14.83 5.38 19.42
N LEU A 106 16.07 5.23 19.92
CA LEU A 106 16.67 6.16 20.88
C LEU A 106 17.09 7.48 20.21
N LEU A 107 17.33 7.46 18.89
CA LEU A 107 17.56 8.66 18.09
C LEU A 107 16.27 9.45 17.86
N GLY A 108 15.09 8.87 18.13
CA GLY A 108 13.79 9.52 17.91
C GLY A 108 13.53 9.81 16.42
N PRO A 109 12.46 10.55 16.10
CA PRO A 109 12.17 10.94 14.72
C PRO A 109 13.20 11.96 14.21
N TYR A 110 13.71 11.75 13.01
CA TYR A 110 14.62 12.66 12.32
C TYR A 110 14.11 12.94 10.91
N ALA A 111 14.52 14.06 10.33
CA ALA A 111 14.29 14.36 8.93
C ALA A 111 15.49 13.90 8.10
N SER A 112 15.24 13.23 6.99
CA SER A 112 16.28 12.77 6.07
C SER A 112 15.91 13.11 4.63
N ALA A 113 16.93 13.38 3.82
CA ALA A 113 16.75 13.45 2.38
C ALA A 113 16.53 12.04 1.83
N GLY A 114 15.68 11.90 0.79
CA GLY A 114 15.36 10.60 0.21
C GLY A 114 16.57 9.81 -0.32
N TRP A 115 17.67 10.48 -0.65
CA TRP A 115 18.93 9.83 -1.00
C TRP A 115 19.62 9.16 0.20
N SER A 116 19.56 9.77 1.38
CA SER A 116 20.10 9.15 2.61
C SER A 116 19.32 7.88 2.94
N ASP A 117 17.98 7.94 2.91
CA ASP A 117 17.12 6.80 3.17
C ASP A 117 17.38 5.64 2.19
N LEU A 118 17.59 5.96 0.91
CA LEU A 118 17.92 4.97 -0.11
C LEU A 118 19.26 4.27 0.20
N LEU A 119 20.28 5.03 0.60
CA LEU A 119 21.60 4.48 0.93
C LEU A 119 21.55 3.65 2.21
N ASP A 120 20.80 4.07 3.23
CA ASP A 120 20.60 3.30 4.47
C ASP A 120 19.87 1.98 4.21
N ALA A 121 18.84 2.00 3.36
CA ALA A 121 18.12 0.79 2.93
C ALA A 121 19.04 -0.15 2.15
N LEU A 122 19.84 0.38 1.23
CA LEU A 122 20.82 -0.40 0.47
C LEU A 122 21.90 -1.00 1.38
N GLY A 123 22.40 -0.24 2.35
CA GLY A 123 23.36 -0.71 3.36
C GLY A 123 22.79 -1.87 4.18
N SER A 124 21.53 -1.75 4.61
CA SER A 124 20.83 -2.80 5.35
C SER A 124 20.68 -4.10 4.54
N LEU A 125 20.36 -3.99 3.24
CA LEU A 125 20.27 -5.13 2.34
C LEU A 125 21.62 -5.83 2.16
N ILE A 126 22.70 -5.06 1.98
CA ILE A 126 24.07 -5.59 1.86
C ILE A 126 24.48 -6.29 3.16
N SER A 127 24.20 -5.67 4.31
CA SER A 127 24.49 -6.24 5.64
C SER A 127 23.76 -7.57 5.85
N GLY A 128 22.47 -7.63 5.50
CA GLY A 128 21.68 -8.87 5.52
C GLY A 128 22.28 -9.96 4.63
N ALA A 129 22.74 -9.62 3.42
CA ALA A 129 23.41 -10.56 2.54
C ALA A 129 24.75 -11.07 3.10
N ILE A 130 25.53 -10.20 3.76
CA ILE A 130 26.77 -10.57 4.46
C ILE A 130 26.46 -11.57 5.57
N ILE A 131 25.49 -11.28 6.45
CA ILE A 131 25.07 -12.16 7.54
C ILE A 131 24.64 -13.52 6.99
N ALA A 132 23.76 -13.54 5.99
CA ALA A 132 23.30 -14.76 5.35
C ALA A 132 24.50 -15.58 4.82
N MET A 133 25.44 -14.95 4.14
CA MET A 133 26.61 -15.62 3.60
C MET A 133 27.51 -16.23 4.69
N VAL A 134 27.83 -15.49 5.76
CA VAL A 134 28.80 -15.95 6.78
C VAL A 134 28.24 -17.02 7.72
N TYR A 135 26.92 -17.22 7.74
CA TYR A 135 26.26 -18.25 8.54
C TYR A 135 25.75 -19.44 7.72
N THR A 136 25.26 -19.22 6.50
CA THR A 136 24.61 -20.30 5.71
C THR A 136 25.54 -20.93 4.67
N SER A 137 26.60 -20.23 4.24
CA SER A 137 27.49 -20.73 3.19
C SER A 137 28.75 -21.43 3.76
N PRO A 138 29.55 -22.12 2.91
CA PRO A 138 30.82 -22.70 3.32
C PRO A 138 31.84 -21.71 3.91
N THR A 139 31.63 -20.38 3.74
CA THR A 139 32.49 -19.36 4.36
C THR A 139 32.51 -19.44 5.88
N LYS A 140 31.49 -20.03 6.51
CA LYS A 140 31.44 -20.23 7.97
C LYS A 140 32.65 -20.99 8.51
N GLU A 141 33.22 -21.88 7.71
CA GLU A 141 34.41 -22.67 8.07
C GLU A 141 35.67 -21.82 8.17
N CYS A 142 35.73 -20.69 7.46
CA CYS A 142 36.86 -19.76 7.52
C CYS A 142 37.00 -19.08 8.88
N PHE A 143 35.93 -19.03 9.68
CA PHE A 143 35.90 -18.41 11.01
C PHE A 143 36.03 -19.43 12.15
N GLY A 144 36.21 -20.71 11.83
CA GLY A 144 36.21 -21.82 12.79
C GLY A 144 37.56 -22.02 13.47
N GLY A 145 37.85 -21.23 14.51
CA GLY A 145 38.95 -21.52 15.43
C GLY A 145 38.59 -22.59 16.46
N GLY A 146 38.31 -23.84 16.06
CA GLY A 146 38.20 -25.04 16.92
C GLY A 146 37.21 -25.03 18.12
N ARG A 147 36.63 -23.89 18.48
CA ARG A 147 35.67 -23.72 19.56
C ARG A 147 34.27 -23.83 19.00
N LYS A 148 33.39 -24.57 19.70
CA LYS A 148 31.97 -24.69 19.33
C LYS A 148 31.40 -23.28 19.19
N PRO A 149 30.68 -22.96 18.09
CA PRO A 149 30.04 -21.66 17.93
C PRO A 149 29.06 -21.42 19.09
N PRO A 150 28.80 -20.15 19.46
CA PRO A 150 27.69 -19.84 20.36
C PRO A 150 26.41 -20.45 19.80
N THR A 151 25.59 -21.00 20.69
CA THR A 151 24.38 -21.76 20.37
C THR A 151 23.43 -20.98 19.45
N PRO A 152 22.67 -21.65 18.57
CA PRO A 152 21.68 -21.03 17.66
C PRO A 152 20.64 -20.14 18.36
N ALA A 153 20.46 -20.27 19.67
CA ALA A 153 19.67 -19.35 20.50
C ALA A 153 20.13 -17.89 20.40
N LEU A 154 21.42 -17.60 20.24
CA LEU A 154 21.91 -16.22 20.07
C LEU A 154 21.51 -15.65 18.69
N VAL A 155 21.52 -16.49 17.65
CA VAL A 155 21.11 -16.11 16.28
C VAL A 155 19.60 -15.91 16.21
N LEU A 156 18.81 -16.73 16.91
CA LEU A 156 17.36 -16.57 17.03
C LEU A 156 16.97 -15.35 17.89
N LEU A 157 17.71 -15.06 18.97
CA LEU A 157 17.53 -13.85 19.77
C LEU A 157 17.84 -12.59 18.94
N VAL A 158 18.89 -12.63 18.12
CA VAL A 158 19.28 -11.59 17.16
C VAL A 158 18.20 -11.34 16.11
N LEU A 159 17.64 -12.40 15.53
CA LEU A 159 16.55 -12.29 14.55
C LEU A 159 15.25 -11.77 15.21
N GLY A 160 14.97 -12.18 16.45
CA GLY A 160 13.83 -11.69 17.23
C GLY A 160 13.94 -10.21 17.63
N VAL A 161 15.13 -9.73 18.01
CA VAL A 161 15.37 -8.31 18.32
C VAL A 161 15.30 -7.44 17.06
N ALA A 162 15.80 -7.93 15.92
CA ALA A 162 15.67 -7.24 14.64
C ALA A 162 14.20 -7.13 14.17
N ALA A 163 13.39 -8.17 14.40
CA ALA A 163 11.94 -8.13 14.14
C ALA A 163 11.20 -7.15 15.06
N ALA A 164 11.62 -7.00 16.32
CA ALA A 164 11.03 -6.06 17.28
C ALA A 164 11.33 -4.57 16.97
N ALA A 165 12.40 -4.29 16.22
CA ALA A 165 12.88 -2.94 15.92
C ALA A 165 12.62 -2.49 14.47
N GLY A 166 11.93 -3.32 13.66
CA GLY A 166 11.37 -2.93 12.36
C GLY A 166 10.20 -1.93 12.44
N MET A 167 9.86 -1.44 13.63
CA MET A 167 9.04 -0.24 13.79
C MET A 167 9.91 0.98 13.52
N GLN A 168 9.86 1.52 12.29
CA GLN A 168 10.49 2.82 12.02
C GLN A 168 9.91 3.88 12.98
N PRO A 169 10.72 4.75 13.60
CA PRO A 169 10.19 5.99 14.17
C PRO A 169 9.52 6.75 13.02
N GLY A 170 8.29 7.22 13.25
CA GLY A 170 7.45 7.80 12.20
C GLY A 170 8.20 8.86 11.39
N VAL A 171 8.44 8.56 10.11
CA VAL A 171 8.88 9.55 9.13
C VAL A 171 7.72 10.54 8.96
N VAL A 172 7.89 11.74 9.48
CA VAL A 172 6.89 12.80 9.34
C VAL A 172 6.93 13.31 7.91
N ARG A 173 6.09 12.74 7.05
CA ARG A 173 5.74 13.34 5.75
C ARG A 173 4.57 14.29 5.97
N LEU A 174 4.82 15.59 5.99
CA LEU A 174 3.74 16.57 6.05
C LEU A 174 3.12 16.74 4.67
N ALA A 175 1.87 16.28 4.54
CA ALA A 175 0.88 17.00 3.76
C ALA A 175 0.49 18.27 4.54
N GLU A 176 0.31 19.37 3.82
CA GLU A 176 0.19 20.73 4.36
C GLU A 176 -0.93 20.91 5.39
N GLY A 177 -0.59 21.51 6.54
CA GLY A 177 -1.42 22.55 7.17
C GLY A 177 -2.13 22.27 8.50
N LYS A 178 -1.50 22.75 9.60
CA LYS A 178 -2.03 23.54 10.76
C LYS A 178 -1.64 23.01 12.17
N PRO A 179 -1.40 23.90 13.15
CA PRO A 179 -0.73 23.56 14.41
C PRO A 179 -1.70 23.10 15.50
N LEU A 180 -1.22 22.22 16.40
CA LEU A 180 -1.97 21.73 17.56
C LEU A 180 -1.29 22.14 18.87
N ILE A 181 -2.10 22.65 19.79
CA ILE A 181 -1.75 23.29 21.07
C ILE A 181 -1.56 22.25 22.20
N ARG A 182 -0.63 22.55 23.11
CA ARG A 182 -0.21 21.81 24.32
C ARG A 182 -1.34 21.38 25.27
N GLY A 183 -1.23 20.18 25.86
CA GLY A 183 -1.96 19.80 27.09
C GLY A 183 -1.73 18.39 27.66
N SER A 184 -0.81 18.27 28.63
CA SER A 184 -0.69 17.27 29.72
C SER A 184 -0.37 15.78 29.42
N VAL A 185 0.86 15.37 29.79
CA VAL A 185 1.46 14.03 29.55
C VAL A 185 1.35 13.07 30.77
N GLY A 186 0.84 13.52 31.91
CA GLY A 186 1.03 12.80 33.18
C GLY A 186 0.12 11.60 33.48
N LYS A 187 -1.05 11.45 32.84
CA LYS A 187 -2.04 10.40 33.19
C LYS A 187 -2.20 9.28 32.17
N PHE A 188 -1.55 9.38 31.01
CA PHE A 188 -1.63 8.39 29.94
C PHE A 188 -0.72 7.16 30.18
N LEU A 189 0.40 7.34 30.89
CA LEU A 189 1.47 6.34 30.96
C LEU A 189 1.17 5.12 31.86
N HIS A 190 0.18 5.18 32.76
CA HIS A 190 -0.12 4.06 33.65
C HIS A 190 -1.19 3.09 33.09
N LYS A 191 -2.08 3.58 32.22
CA LYS A 191 -3.14 2.76 31.59
C LYS A 191 -2.64 2.00 30.35
N SER A 192 -1.63 2.55 29.66
CA SER A 192 -1.03 1.93 28.47
C SER A 192 -0.19 0.68 28.78
N GLY A 193 0.42 0.59 29.97
CA GLY A 193 1.27 -0.56 30.34
C GLY A 193 0.55 -1.91 30.47
N ILE A 194 -0.76 -1.91 30.74
CA ILE A 194 -1.56 -3.13 30.92
C ILE A 194 -2.15 -3.63 29.59
N GLU A 195 -2.43 -2.74 28.64
CA GLU A 195 -2.92 -3.09 27.29
C GLU A 195 -1.79 -3.50 26.33
N ILE A 196 -0.57 -2.98 26.54
CA ILE A 196 0.64 -3.37 25.77
C ILE A 196 0.98 -4.87 25.96
N ASN A 197 0.74 -5.44 27.14
CA ASN A 197 1.02 -6.85 27.41
C ASN A 197 0.01 -7.81 26.74
N LYS A 198 -1.21 -7.33 26.46
CA LYS A 198 -2.22 -8.09 25.69
C LYS A 198 -2.02 -7.96 24.17
N GLY A 199 -1.50 -6.83 23.71
CA GLY A 199 -1.06 -6.63 22.32
C GLY A 199 0.17 -7.47 21.94
N ALA A 200 1.08 -7.73 22.88
CA ALA A 200 2.31 -8.49 22.63
C ALA A 200 2.08 -9.97 22.25
N ILE A 201 0.97 -10.59 22.67
CA ILE A 201 0.63 -11.98 22.32
C ILE A 201 -0.06 -12.07 20.94
N ALA A 202 -0.75 -11.01 20.49
CA ALA A 202 -1.44 -10.98 19.20
C ALA A 202 -0.52 -10.52 18.03
N VAL A 203 0.56 -9.78 18.32
CA VAL A 203 1.43 -9.18 17.30
C VAL A 203 2.56 -10.13 16.85
N GLY A 204 2.89 -11.16 17.63
CA GLY A 204 3.88 -12.19 17.27
C GLY A 204 3.52 -13.02 16.03
N GLY A 205 2.24 -13.04 15.62
CA GLY A 205 1.79 -13.70 14.38
C GLY A 205 1.78 -12.81 13.14
N GLY A 206 1.88 -11.49 13.28
CA GLY A 206 1.62 -10.54 12.17
C GLY A 206 2.84 -10.21 11.31
N VAL A 207 4.04 -10.17 11.89
CA VAL A 207 5.19 -9.52 11.23
C VAL A 207 6.14 -10.51 10.52
N GLU A 208 6.29 -11.74 11.02
CA GLU A 208 6.95 -12.83 10.26
C GLU A 208 6.10 -13.32 9.08
N HIS A 209 4.77 -13.15 9.18
CA HIS A 209 3.83 -13.50 8.11
C HIS A 209 3.81 -12.43 7.02
N LEU A 210 3.84 -11.14 7.34
CA LEU A 210 3.68 -10.09 6.32
C LEU A 210 4.91 -9.95 5.40
N GLY A 211 6.13 -9.76 5.90
CA GLY A 211 7.30 -9.58 5.02
C GLY A 211 7.82 -10.91 4.42
N GLY A 212 7.76 -11.97 5.23
CA GLY A 212 8.16 -13.32 4.84
C GLY A 212 7.15 -13.99 3.91
N GLU A 213 5.84 -13.81 4.12
CA GLU A 213 4.85 -14.24 3.15
C GLU A 213 4.76 -13.29 1.98
N ILE A 214 4.75 -11.96 2.06
CA ILE A 214 4.72 -11.12 0.83
C ILE A 214 5.87 -11.48 -0.13
N GLY A 215 7.10 -11.71 0.37
CA GLY A 215 8.22 -12.15 -0.45
C GLY A 215 8.13 -13.62 -0.91
N LYS A 216 7.65 -14.53 -0.05
CA LYS A 216 7.43 -15.95 -0.42
C LYS A 216 6.12 -16.17 -1.18
N PHE A 217 5.18 -15.25 -1.17
CA PHE A 217 3.82 -15.28 -1.73
C PHE A 217 3.80 -14.57 -3.07
N ALA A 218 4.47 -13.42 -3.23
CA ALA A 218 4.76 -12.87 -4.56
C ALA A 218 5.66 -13.83 -5.36
N ASN A 219 6.65 -14.47 -4.72
CA ASN A 219 7.39 -15.57 -5.36
C ASN A 219 6.52 -16.82 -5.51
N LYS A 220 5.76 -17.29 -4.52
CA LYS A 220 4.94 -18.52 -4.65
C LYS A 220 3.77 -18.35 -5.62
N LYS A 221 3.18 -17.16 -5.76
CA LYS A 221 2.09 -16.82 -6.68
C LYS A 221 2.60 -16.41 -8.05
N GLY A 222 3.70 -15.66 -8.13
CA GLY A 222 4.46 -15.54 -9.37
C GLY A 222 4.85 -16.92 -9.89
N THR A 223 5.33 -17.80 -9.01
CA THR A 223 5.63 -19.21 -9.29
C THR A 223 4.37 -20.09 -9.43
N GLU A 224 3.18 -19.76 -8.93
CA GLU A 224 1.93 -20.53 -9.15
C GLU A 224 1.22 -20.10 -10.44
N ILE A 225 1.32 -18.83 -10.82
CA ILE A 225 0.93 -18.31 -12.14
C ILE A 225 1.92 -18.84 -13.17
N GLU A 226 3.24 -18.78 -12.90
CA GLU A 226 4.27 -19.41 -13.71
C GLU A 226 4.06 -20.92 -13.75
N LYS A 227 3.88 -21.64 -12.63
CA LYS A 227 3.59 -23.09 -12.65
C LYS A 227 2.24 -23.42 -13.29
N GLY A 228 1.23 -22.57 -13.14
CA GLY A 228 -0.09 -22.72 -13.76
C GLY A 228 0.01 -22.60 -15.27
N LEU A 229 0.60 -21.51 -15.75
CA LEU A 229 0.96 -21.29 -17.15
C LEU A 229 1.87 -22.40 -17.68
N CYS A 230 2.96 -22.73 -16.99
CA CYS A 230 3.88 -23.81 -17.37
C CYS A 230 3.20 -25.19 -17.31
N SER A 231 2.24 -25.45 -16.42
CA SER A 231 1.47 -26.71 -16.39
C SER A 231 0.47 -26.79 -17.53
N LEU A 232 -0.15 -25.66 -17.90
CA LEU A 232 -0.99 -25.50 -19.09
C LEU A 232 -0.18 -25.71 -20.38
N PHE A 233 1.09 -25.31 -20.39
CA PHE A 233 2.03 -25.44 -21.52
C PHE A 233 2.79 -26.77 -21.57
N THR A 234 2.78 -27.57 -20.49
CA THR A 234 3.43 -28.89 -20.45
C THR A 234 2.45 -30.07 -20.48
N ALA A 235 1.15 -29.85 -20.31
CA ALA A 235 0.12 -30.90 -20.39
C ALA A 235 -0.11 -31.47 -21.82
N GLY A 236 0.64 -31.02 -22.81
CA GLY A 236 0.70 -31.58 -24.16
C GLY A 236 1.88 -32.53 -24.38
N GLY A 237 2.06 -33.52 -23.49
CA GLY A 237 2.87 -34.73 -23.72
C GLY A 237 4.23 -34.56 -24.42
N SER A 238 5.26 -34.13 -23.68
CA SER A 238 6.65 -34.46 -24.04
C SER A 238 7.48 -34.62 -22.76
N ASP A 239 7.60 -35.87 -22.31
CA ASP A 239 8.39 -36.32 -21.14
C ASP A 239 9.92 -36.26 -21.39
N SER A 240 10.42 -35.19 -22.00
CA SER A 240 11.85 -34.89 -22.05
C SER A 240 12.14 -33.77 -21.07
N GLY A 241 12.37 -34.13 -19.81
CA GLY A 241 12.91 -33.21 -18.81
C GLY A 241 14.16 -32.51 -19.35
N SER A 242 14.25 -31.20 -19.10
CA SER A 242 15.32 -30.25 -19.48
C SER A 242 15.08 -29.38 -20.73
N ALA A 243 14.24 -28.35 -20.61
CA ALA A 243 14.45 -27.01 -21.14
C ALA A 243 13.42 -26.07 -20.48
N GLY A 244 13.83 -24.87 -20.07
CA GLY A 244 13.02 -23.97 -19.25
C GLY A 244 11.66 -23.63 -19.87
N CYS A 245 10.70 -23.28 -19.03
CA CYS A 245 9.45 -22.63 -19.42
C CYS A 245 9.79 -21.29 -20.08
N GLY A 246 10.11 -21.33 -21.37
CA GLY A 246 10.68 -20.23 -22.14
C GLY A 246 9.62 -19.36 -22.80
N VAL A 247 8.40 -19.34 -22.26
CA VAL A 247 7.34 -18.49 -22.78
C VAL A 247 7.42 -17.17 -22.01
N SER A 248 8.18 -16.22 -22.56
CA SER A 248 8.04 -14.81 -22.16
C SER A 248 6.64 -14.37 -22.57
N VAL A 249 5.71 -14.34 -21.63
CA VAL A 249 4.34 -13.86 -21.83
C VAL A 249 4.21 -12.48 -21.20
N GLY A 250 3.83 -11.50 -22.00
CA GLY A 250 3.33 -10.23 -21.51
C GLY A 250 1.85 -10.33 -21.19
N ALA A 251 1.37 -9.61 -20.18
CA ALA A 251 -0.04 -9.51 -19.85
C ALA A 251 -0.46 -8.03 -19.76
N GLY A 252 -1.67 -7.72 -20.22
CA GLY A 252 -2.21 -6.38 -20.23
C GLY A 252 -3.74 -6.39 -20.15
N VAL A 253 -4.37 -5.22 -20.20
CA VAL A 253 -5.83 -5.06 -20.23
C VAL A 253 -6.20 -3.97 -21.23
N ASP A 254 -7.25 -4.21 -22.02
CA ASP A 254 -7.86 -3.20 -22.88
C ASP A 254 -9.40 -3.27 -22.82
N GLU A 255 -10.08 -2.60 -23.74
CA GLU A 255 -11.55 -2.53 -23.81
C GLU A 255 -12.23 -3.91 -23.91
N LYS A 256 -11.53 -4.94 -24.39
CA LYS A 256 -12.03 -6.33 -24.50
C LYS A 256 -11.74 -7.18 -23.26
N GLY A 257 -11.05 -6.62 -22.27
CA GLY A 257 -10.68 -7.29 -21.03
C GLY A 257 -9.19 -7.63 -20.93
N PRO A 258 -8.79 -8.50 -19.99
CA PRO A 258 -7.40 -8.91 -19.88
C PRO A 258 -6.96 -9.69 -21.12
N TYR A 259 -5.70 -9.49 -21.51
CA TYR A 259 -5.07 -10.14 -22.63
C TYR A 259 -3.66 -10.57 -22.29
N THR A 260 -3.14 -11.52 -23.06
CA THR A 260 -1.72 -11.82 -23.12
C THR A 260 -1.16 -11.45 -24.48
N TYR A 261 0.16 -11.28 -24.55
CA TYR A 261 0.87 -10.96 -25.78
C TYR A 261 2.29 -11.54 -25.74
N ASP A 262 2.88 -11.72 -26.91
CA ASP A 262 4.31 -12.00 -27.03
C ASP A 262 5.08 -10.67 -26.87
N PRO A 263 6.01 -10.52 -25.92
CA PRO A 263 6.80 -9.30 -25.76
C PRO A 263 7.58 -8.89 -27.01
N ALA A 264 7.89 -9.83 -27.91
CA ALA A 264 8.49 -9.53 -29.21
C ALA A 264 7.48 -8.92 -30.22
N LYS A 265 6.18 -9.01 -29.94
CA LYS A 265 5.05 -8.55 -30.75
C LYS A 265 3.91 -7.98 -29.89
N PRO A 266 4.11 -6.86 -29.20
CA PRO A 266 3.15 -6.34 -28.22
C PRO A 266 1.79 -5.91 -28.79
N ASP A 267 1.69 -5.68 -30.09
CA ASP A 267 0.45 -5.31 -30.76
C ASP A 267 -0.47 -6.50 -31.03
N GLU A 268 0.05 -7.73 -30.99
CA GLU A 268 -0.73 -8.96 -31.13
C GLU A 268 -1.27 -9.37 -29.76
N ARG A 269 -2.53 -9.01 -29.48
CA ARG A 269 -3.22 -9.25 -28.21
C ARG A 269 -4.19 -10.42 -28.32
N TYR A 270 -4.19 -11.28 -27.30
CA TYR A 270 -5.02 -12.48 -27.23
C TYR A 270 -5.89 -12.44 -25.98
N HIS A 271 -7.20 -12.60 -26.11
CA HIS A 271 -8.20 -12.41 -25.04
C HIS A 271 -8.84 -13.72 -24.56
N GLY A 272 -8.35 -14.86 -25.03
CA GLY A 272 -8.71 -16.19 -24.54
C GLY A 272 -9.98 -16.78 -25.14
N ASN A 273 -10.67 -16.05 -26.02
CA ASN A 273 -11.85 -16.53 -26.74
C ASN A 273 -11.58 -16.80 -28.23
N GLU A 274 -10.33 -16.65 -28.66
CA GLU A 274 -9.88 -16.94 -30.02
C GLU A 274 -9.48 -18.42 -30.18
N THR A 275 -9.31 -18.86 -31.43
CA THR A 275 -8.68 -20.14 -31.74
C THR A 275 -7.53 -19.88 -32.70
N SER A 276 -6.42 -20.61 -32.54
CA SER A 276 -5.28 -20.52 -33.45
C SER A 276 -4.73 -21.90 -33.75
N GLY A 277 -4.35 -22.11 -35.01
CA GLY A 277 -3.59 -23.28 -35.43
C GLY A 277 -2.10 -23.17 -35.09
N ASP A 278 -1.61 -21.98 -34.73
CA ASP A 278 -0.25 -21.78 -34.26
C ASP A 278 -0.14 -22.14 -32.77
N PRO A 279 0.74 -23.09 -32.39
CA PRO A 279 0.86 -23.54 -31.00
C PRO A 279 1.20 -22.41 -30.03
N LYS A 280 2.09 -21.48 -30.40
CA LYS A 280 2.54 -20.39 -29.53
C LYS A 280 1.40 -19.38 -29.28
N THR A 281 0.63 -19.07 -30.31
CA THR A 281 -0.58 -18.25 -30.16
C THR A 281 -1.65 -18.96 -29.33
N ALA A 282 -1.85 -20.28 -29.54
CA ALA A 282 -2.81 -21.05 -28.75
C ALA A 282 -2.47 -21.05 -27.25
N GLU A 283 -1.18 -21.00 -26.92
CA GLU A 283 -0.69 -20.85 -25.55
C GLU A 283 -1.01 -19.48 -24.94
N LEU A 284 -0.79 -18.39 -25.68
CA LEU A 284 -1.16 -17.04 -25.25
C LEU A 284 -2.68 -16.93 -25.02
N ILE A 285 -3.49 -17.47 -25.93
CA ILE A 285 -4.95 -17.54 -25.80
C ILE A 285 -5.33 -18.26 -24.48
N LYS A 286 -4.75 -19.43 -24.19
CA LYS A 286 -4.99 -20.13 -22.91
C LYS A 286 -4.58 -19.32 -21.69
N GLY A 287 -3.46 -18.60 -21.76
CA GLY A 287 -3.02 -17.70 -20.69
C GLY A 287 -3.99 -16.55 -20.45
N ALA A 288 -4.56 -15.99 -21.51
CA ALA A 288 -5.57 -14.93 -21.41
C ALA A 288 -6.90 -15.45 -20.88
N ASP A 289 -7.33 -16.65 -21.30
CA ASP A 289 -8.52 -17.31 -20.76
C ASP A 289 -8.36 -17.61 -19.26
N TYR A 290 -7.18 -18.07 -18.84
CA TYR A 290 -6.85 -18.21 -17.43
C TYR A 290 -6.95 -16.87 -16.68
N LEU A 291 -6.35 -15.80 -17.19
CA LEU A 291 -6.44 -14.47 -16.57
C LEU A 291 -7.88 -13.94 -16.45
N ARG A 292 -8.79 -14.35 -17.34
CA ARG A 292 -10.23 -14.00 -17.25
C ARG A 292 -10.97 -14.78 -16.16
N GLN A 293 -10.51 -15.99 -15.86
CA GLN A 293 -11.14 -16.89 -14.91
C GLN A 293 -10.56 -16.76 -13.49
N VAL A 294 -9.33 -16.24 -13.36
CA VAL A 294 -8.74 -15.94 -12.05
C VAL A 294 -9.54 -14.81 -11.41
N PRO A 295 -10.20 -15.06 -10.26
CA PRO A 295 -10.92 -14.01 -9.55
C PRO A 295 -9.95 -12.93 -9.06
N ILE A 296 -10.36 -11.67 -9.18
CA ILE A 296 -9.62 -10.53 -8.62
C ILE A 296 -9.68 -10.65 -7.10
N GLU A 297 -8.51 -10.80 -6.50
CA GLU A 297 -8.41 -11.03 -5.06
C GLU A 297 -8.56 -9.71 -4.29
N THR A 298 -9.10 -9.75 -3.07
CA THR A 298 -9.47 -8.57 -2.25
C THR A 298 -8.32 -7.59 -1.95
N TRP A 299 -7.06 -8.01 -2.06
CA TRP A 299 -5.89 -7.15 -1.84
C TRP A 299 -5.43 -6.38 -3.08
N GLU A 300 -5.81 -6.79 -4.29
CA GLU A 300 -5.64 -5.98 -5.52
C GLU A 300 -6.55 -4.73 -5.50
N TYR A 301 -7.47 -4.67 -4.54
CA TYR A 301 -8.25 -3.49 -4.21
C TYR A 301 -7.48 -2.50 -3.33
N GLU A 302 -6.52 -2.97 -2.53
CA GLU A 302 -5.80 -2.19 -1.50
C GLU A 302 -4.58 -1.41 -2.07
N ASP A 303 -3.91 -1.94 -3.10
CA ASP A 303 -2.81 -1.23 -3.81
C ASP A 303 -3.29 0.07 -4.51
N ASN A 304 -4.60 0.21 -4.72
CA ASN A 304 -5.21 1.42 -5.30
C ASN A 304 -5.07 2.64 -4.39
N ASP A 305 -5.11 2.44 -3.07
CA ASP A 305 -5.02 3.52 -2.08
C ASP A 305 -3.57 3.98 -1.87
N VAL A 306 -2.59 3.09 -2.11
CA VAL A 306 -1.16 3.36 -1.85
C VAL A 306 -0.46 4.01 -3.05
N TYR A 307 -0.75 3.54 -4.28
CA TYR A 307 0.02 3.97 -5.45
C TYR A 307 -0.74 4.92 -6.39
N GLY A 308 -2.05 5.10 -6.23
CA GLY A 308 -2.87 5.93 -7.12
C GLY A 308 -2.91 5.43 -8.58
N ILE A 309 -2.34 4.25 -8.85
CA ILE A 309 -2.31 3.61 -10.15
C ILE A 309 -3.47 2.63 -10.19
N ARG A 310 -4.48 2.96 -10.99
CA ARG A 310 -5.62 2.07 -11.20
C ARG A 310 -5.32 1.22 -12.41
N ARG A 311 -4.65 0.09 -12.16
CA ARG A 311 -4.20 -0.87 -13.19
C ARG A 311 -5.28 -1.22 -14.23
N PHE A 312 -6.56 -1.11 -13.88
CA PHE A 312 -7.69 -1.49 -14.72
C PHE A 312 -8.59 -0.35 -15.19
N VAL A 313 -8.35 0.91 -14.81
CA VAL A 313 -9.11 2.01 -15.40
C VAL A 313 -8.55 2.27 -16.80
N PRO A 314 -9.34 2.13 -17.88
CA PRO A 314 -8.87 2.40 -19.23
C PRO A 314 -8.22 3.79 -19.30
N PRO A 315 -7.07 3.96 -19.97
CA PRO A 315 -6.33 5.23 -20.01
C PRO A 315 -7.11 6.37 -20.68
N ASP A 316 -8.18 6.05 -21.39
CA ASP A 316 -9.13 6.97 -22.02
C ASP A 316 -10.37 7.28 -21.16
N THR A 317 -10.51 6.68 -19.97
CA THR A 317 -11.64 6.95 -19.06
C THR A 317 -11.69 8.42 -18.69
N VAL A 318 -12.72 9.11 -19.16
CA VAL A 318 -12.92 10.54 -18.87
C VAL A 318 -13.63 10.69 -17.53
N ILE A 319 -12.88 11.06 -16.50
CA ILE A 319 -13.44 11.53 -15.23
C ILE A 319 -13.84 12.99 -15.35
N GLY A 320 -14.89 13.37 -14.63
CA GLY A 320 -15.39 14.72 -14.59
C GLY A 320 -14.42 15.71 -13.97
N GLU A 321 -14.74 16.98 -14.16
CA GLU A 321 -13.99 18.08 -13.55
C GLU A 321 -14.03 18.00 -12.03
N ALA A 322 -12.88 18.24 -11.40
CA ALA A 322 -12.78 18.29 -9.95
C ALA A 322 -13.70 19.39 -9.41
N TRP A 323 -14.28 19.14 -8.23
CA TRP A 323 -15.20 20.07 -7.62
C TRP A 323 -14.48 21.35 -7.18
N PRO A 324 -14.91 22.55 -7.58
CA PRO A 324 -14.30 23.81 -7.16
C PRO A 324 -14.36 23.97 -5.64
N ASP A 325 -13.22 24.18 -4.98
CA ASP A 325 -13.16 24.32 -3.52
C ASP A 325 -13.84 23.16 -2.74
N ALA A 326 -13.69 21.92 -3.24
CA ALA A 326 -14.31 20.70 -2.70
C ALA A 326 -14.37 20.62 -1.16
N ALA A 327 -13.25 20.92 -0.47
CA ALA A 327 -13.18 20.85 1.00
C ALA A 327 -14.16 21.81 1.72
N LYS A 328 -14.49 22.94 1.08
CA LYS A 328 -15.46 23.92 1.60
C LYS A 328 -16.89 23.55 1.22
N GLU A 329 -17.09 23.14 -0.04
CA GLU A 329 -18.43 22.99 -0.63
C GLU A 329 -19.06 21.61 -0.45
N LEU A 330 -18.24 20.57 -0.28
CA LEU A 330 -18.68 19.21 -0.09
C LEU A 330 -18.58 18.80 1.39
N LYS A 331 -19.57 18.02 1.82
CA LYS A 331 -19.62 17.38 3.14
C LYS A 331 -20.04 15.92 2.99
N PRO A 332 -19.54 15.01 3.85
CA PRO A 332 -20.07 13.65 3.87
C PRO A 332 -21.56 13.68 4.23
N PRO A 333 -22.38 12.78 3.65
CA PRO A 333 -23.81 12.73 3.92
C PRO A 333 -24.14 12.11 5.28
N THR A 334 -23.16 11.49 5.96
CA THR A 334 -23.30 10.92 7.31
C THR A 334 -22.50 11.73 8.32
N GLN A 335 -22.93 11.70 9.58
CA GLN A 335 -22.24 12.42 10.66
C GLN A 335 -20.79 11.97 10.88
N SER A 336 -20.52 10.66 10.73
CA SER A 336 -19.18 10.11 10.91
C SER A 336 -18.23 10.42 9.76
N GLY A 337 -18.78 10.59 8.54
CA GLY A 337 -18.00 10.60 7.31
C GLY A 337 -17.22 9.33 7.03
N ALA A 338 -17.44 8.25 7.80
CA ALA A 338 -16.70 7.00 7.67
C ALA A 338 -17.10 6.29 6.37
N VAL A 339 -16.10 6.00 5.54
CA VAL A 339 -16.28 5.26 4.29
C VAL A 339 -16.24 3.76 4.57
N ARG A 340 -17.10 2.99 3.90
CA ARG A 340 -17.10 1.53 3.95
C ARG A 340 -15.79 0.98 3.38
N GLN A 341 -15.05 0.26 4.22
CA GLN A 341 -13.83 -0.45 3.85
C GLN A 341 -14.11 -1.64 2.92
N CYS A 342 -13.06 -2.18 2.33
CA CYS A 342 -13.12 -3.42 1.56
C CYS A 342 -13.50 -4.62 2.44
N GLY A 343 -14.33 -5.49 1.90
CA GLY A 343 -14.64 -6.80 2.48
C GLY A 343 -14.95 -7.81 1.38
N HIS A 344 -15.39 -9.02 1.74
CA HIS A 344 -15.75 -10.06 0.77
C HIS A 344 -16.80 -9.57 -0.26
N GLU A 345 -17.75 -8.75 0.18
CA GLU A 345 -18.82 -8.20 -0.68
C GLU A 345 -18.40 -6.93 -1.45
N GLY A 346 -17.09 -6.70 -1.58
CA GLY A 346 -16.48 -5.56 -2.26
C GLY A 346 -16.26 -4.33 -1.39
N CYS A 347 -15.75 -3.26 -2.02
CA CYS A 347 -15.37 -2.02 -1.36
C CYS A 347 -16.37 -0.88 -1.62
N GLY A 348 -16.38 0.08 -0.68
CA GLY A 348 -17.20 1.28 -0.74
C GLY A 348 -16.53 2.50 -1.39
N GLY A 349 -15.24 2.44 -1.72
CA GLY A 349 -14.51 3.59 -2.28
C GLY A 349 -14.91 3.94 -3.72
N PHE A 350 -14.68 5.19 -4.12
CA PHE A 350 -14.89 5.65 -5.49
C PHE A 350 -13.98 4.91 -6.45
N LEU A 351 -14.60 4.30 -7.46
CA LEU A 351 -14.00 3.49 -8.50
C LEU A 351 -13.23 2.28 -7.93
N ALA A 352 -13.66 1.79 -6.77
CA ALA A 352 -13.39 0.42 -6.39
C ALA A 352 -13.84 -0.50 -7.52
N THR A 353 -12.99 -1.45 -7.89
CA THR A 353 -13.34 -2.50 -8.84
C THR A 353 -14.49 -3.32 -8.28
N ARG A 354 -15.30 -3.93 -9.14
CA ARG A 354 -16.29 -4.94 -8.79
C ARG A 354 -16.37 -5.92 -9.96
N PRO A 355 -16.62 -7.22 -9.69
CA PRO A 355 -17.04 -8.12 -10.75
C PRO A 355 -18.33 -7.58 -11.36
N ALA A 356 -18.42 -7.60 -12.69
CA ALA A 356 -19.68 -7.41 -13.38
C ALA A 356 -20.58 -8.61 -13.04
N THR A 357 -21.79 -8.33 -12.56
CA THR A 357 -22.78 -9.36 -12.24
C THR A 357 -23.29 -10.13 -13.47
N SER A 358 -22.97 -9.64 -14.67
CA SER A 358 -23.29 -10.27 -15.95
C SER A 358 -22.18 -9.98 -16.96
N GLY A 359 -21.62 -11.01 -17.59
CA GLY A 359 -20.72 -10.86 -18.74
C GLY A 359 -19.21 -10.92 -18.45
N GLY A 360 -18.78 -11.31 -17.25
CA GLY A 360 -17.35 -11.57 -16.96
C GLY A 360 -16.44 -10.33 -17.05
N GLY A 361 -17.00 -9.13 -16.97
CA GLY A 361 -16.26 -7.87 -17.03
C GLY A 361 -15.91 -7.29 -15.65
N LEU A 362 -15.11 -6.24 -15.68
CA LEU A 362 -14.85 -5.35 -14.55
C LEU A 362 -15.81 -4.17 -14.60
N ARG A 363 -16.47 -3.86 -13.48
CA ARG A 363 -17.21 -2.61 -13.31
C ARG A 363 -16.58 -1.79 -12.21
N PHE A 364 -16.73 -0.47 -12.29
CA PHE A 364 -16.23 0.43 -11.25
C PHE A 364 -17.38 0.96 -10.39
N HIS A 365 -17.08 1.17 -9.13
CA HIS A 365 -18.00 1.78 -8.20
C HIS A 365 -18.13 3.29 -8.47
N ALA A 366 -19.26 3.74 -9.01
CA ALA A 366 -19.45 5.12 -9.46
C ALA A 366 -19.73 6.14 -8.33
N GLY A 367 -19.31 5.83 -7.09
CA GLY A 367 -19.58 6.67 -5.92
C GLY A 367 -18.85 6.17 -4.67
N VAL A 368 -19.20 6.72 -3.51
CA VAL A 368 -18.66 6.34 -2.20
C VAL A 368 -19.78 5.86 -1.30
N ASP A 369 -19.55 4.74 -0.61
CA ASP A 369 -20.46 4.17 0.38
C ASP A 369 -20.07 4.69 1.78
N PHE A 370 -20.91 5.53 2.38
CA PHE A 370 -20.70 6.07 3.73
C PHE A 370 -21.46 5.24 4.77
N LEU A 371 -20.75 4.74 5.78
CA LEU A 371 -21.30 3.89 6.83
C LEU A 371 -22.34 4.62 7.68
N THR A 372 -23.42 3.92 7.99
CA THR A 372 -24.55 4.43 8.76
C THR A 372 -25.33 3.30 9.42
N LYS A 373 -26.19 3.62 10.38
CA LYS A 373 -27.21 2.70 10.90
C LYS A 373 -28.57 3.03 10.28
N PRO A 374 -29.46 2.04 10.10
CA PRO A 374 -30.83 2.30 9.67
C PRO A 374 -31.50 3.34 10.58
N GLY A 375 -32.13 4.35 9.97
CA GLY A 375 -32.78 5.45 10.67
C GLY A 375 -31.88 6.63 11.05
N ASP A 376 -30.56 6.55 10.87
CA ASP A 376 -29.67 7.71 11.09
C ASP A 376 -30.04 8.88 10.17
N PRO A 377 -29.90 10.14 10.62
CA PRO A 377 -30.12 11.31 9.77
C PRO A 377 -29.05 11.39 8.68
N ILE A 378 -29.50 11.67 7.46
CA ILE A 378 -28.64 11.87 6.30
C ILE A 378 -28.71 13.32 5.85
N TYR A 379 -27.54 13.92 5.69
CA TYR A 379 -27.34 15.34 5.40
C TYR A 379 -27.07 15.56 3.91
N SER A 380 -27.40 16.75 3.42
CA SER A 380 -27.04 17.14 2.05
C SER A 380 -25.51 17.16 1.89
N PRO A 381 -24.93 16.53 0.85
CA PRO A 381 -23.50 16.54 0.63
C PRO A 381 -23.00 17.85 0.01
N MET A 382 -23.90 18.67 -0.54
CA MET A 382 -23.59 19.89 -1.28
C MET A 382 -24.66 20.97 -1.03
N ASN A 383 -24.32 22.22 -1.31
CA ASN A 383 -25.30 23.30 -1.40
C ASN A 383 -26.10 23.17 -2.71
N GLY A 384 -27.38 23.50 -2.69
CA GLY A 384 -28.19 23.48 -3.90
C GLY A 384 -29.66 23.23 -3.60
N TRP A 385 -30.28 22.37 -4.39
CA TRP A 385 -31.66 21.97 -4.20
C TRP A 385 -31.88 20.51 -4.55
N VAL A 386 -32.86 19.89 -3.89
CA VAL A 386 -33.38 18.58 -4.28
C VAL A 386 -34.19 18.75 -5.55
N GLU A 387 -33.74 18.12 -6.63
CA GLU A 387 -34.40 18.14 -7.93
C GLU A 387 -35.57 17.16 -7.97
N ARG A 388 -35.34 15.91 -7.52
CA ARG A 388 -36.34 14.84 -7.55
C ARG A 388 -35.94 13.63 -6.72
N PRO A 389 -36.88 12.75 -6.35
CA PRO A 389 -36.58 11.40 -5.91
C PRO A 389 -35.84 10.60 -7.02
N LYS A 390 -34.97 9.68 -6.60
CA LYS A 390 -34.23 8.79 -7.48
C LYS A 390 -34.35 7.35 -6.99
N ASN A 391 -34.62 6.42 -7.91
CA ASN A 391 -34.66 4.99 -7.61
C ASN A 391 -33.28 4.37 -7.99
N PRO A 392 -32.61 3.63 -7.10
CA PRO A 392 -31.34 2.95 -7.41
C PRO A 392 -31.49 1.66 -8.24
N GLY A 393 -32.67 1.40 -8.82
CA GLY A 393 -32.98 0.15 -9.51
C GLY A 393 -33.32 -1.01 -8.56
N ARG A 394 -33.75 -0.70 -7.33
CA ARG A 394 -34.11 -1.68 -6.30
C ARG A 394 -35.50 -1.34 -5.74
N PRO A 395 -36.43 -2.30 -5.62
CA PRO A 395 -37.83 -2.02 -5.29
C PRO A 395 -38.05 -1.32 -3.93
N HIS A 396 -37.24 -1.64 -2.93
CA HIS A 396 -37.43 -1.18 -1.55
C HIS A 396 -36.52 0.00 -1.18
N MET A 397 -35.72 0.48 -2.13
CA MET A 397 -34.73 1.51 -1.89
C MET A 397 -35.09 2.80 -2.62
N THR A 398 -34.80 3.91 -1.97
CA THR A 398 -35.04 5.25 -2.49
C THR A 398 -33.77 6.08 -2.40
N GLY A 399 -33.84 7.28 -2.96
CA GLY A 399 -32.75 8.21 -3.02
C GLY A 399 -33.21 9.55 -3.54
N LEU A 400 -32.25 10.47 -3.66
CA LEU A 400 -32.48 11.84 -4.11
C LEU A 400 -31.44 12.23 -5.16
N LEU A 401 -31.86 13.10 -6.07
CA LEU A 401 -30.96 13.86 -6.93
C LEU A 401 -30.93 15.30 -6.42
N ILE A 402 -29.73 15.80 -6.14
CA ILE A 402 -29.47 17.18 -5.72
C ILE A 402 -28.67 17.86 -6.82
N LYS A 403 -29.01 19.10 -7.16
CA LYS A 403 -28.27 19.93 -8.12
C LYS A 403 -27.86 21.26 -7.51
N ASN A 404 -26.78 21.86 -8.01
CA ASN A 404 -26.43 23.25 -7.71
C ASN A 404 -26.54 24.15 -8.94
N SER A 405 -26.33 25.45 -8.72
CA SER A 405 -26.34 26.48 -9.77
C SER A 405 -25.20 26.34 -10.77
N ALA A 406 -24.12 25.64 -10.42
CA ALA A 406 -22.98 25.37 -11.30
C ALA A 406 -23.22 24.16 -12.23
N GLY A 407 -24.34 23.44 -12.08
CA GLY A 407 -24.69 22.29 -12.91
C GLY A 407 -24.17 20.94 -12.41
N TYR A 408 -23.49 20.91 -11.26
CA TYR A 408 -23.09 19.64 -10.64
C TYR A 408 -24.30 18.91 -10.06
N GLU A 409 -24.23 17.58 -10.06
CA GLU A 409 -25.27 16.72 -9.49
C GLU A 409 -24.71 15.78 -8.43
N ALA A 410 -25.48 15.58 -7.36
CA ALA A 410 -25.26 14.54 -6.37
C ALA A 410 -26.44 13.57 -6.37
N SER A 411 -26.16 12.30 -6.66
CA SER A 411 -27.11 11.21 -6.48
C SER A 411 -26.81 10.51 -5.17
N ILE A 412 -27.77 10.52 -4.26
CA ILE A 412 -27.66 9.79 -2.99
C ILE A 412 -28.71 8.70 -2.90
N PHE A 413 -28.30 7.47 -2.62
CA PHE A 413 -29.16 6.30 -2.52
C PHE A 413 -29.19 5.71 -1.11
N TYR A 414 -30.22 4.89 -0.88
CA TYR A 414 -30.50 4.21 0.38
C TYR A 414 -30.92 5.19 1.48
N VAL A 415 -31.66 6.22 1.06
CA VAL A 415 -32.17 7.28 1.90
C VAL A 415 -33.68 7.37 1.70
N GLN A 416 -34.43 7.30 2.80
CA GLN A 416 -35.83 7.65 2.82
C GLN A 416 -35.95 9.18 2.94
N PRO A 417 -36.46 9.89 1.92
CA PRO A 417 -36.51 11.36 1.95
C PRO A 417 -37.34 11.88 3.12
N SER A 418 -36.94 13.01 3.68
CA SER A 418 -37.68 13.63 4.78
C SER A 418 -39.09 14.03 4.32
N LYS A 419 -40.05 14.05 5.24
CA LYS A 419 -41.43 14.46 4.94
C LYS A 419 -41.48 15.86 4.32
N ALA A 420 -40.63 16.79 4.77
CA ALA A 420 -40.57 18.13 4.22
C ALA A 420 -40.23 18.15 2.72
N ILE A 421 -39.33 17.28 2.28
CA ILE A 421 -38.95 17.11 0.87
C ILE A 421 -40.07 16.41 0.08
N LEU A 422 -40.70 15.38 0.65
CA LEU A 422 -41.83 14.71 -0.01
C LEU A 422 -43.05 15.64 -0.18
N ASP A 423 -43.34 16.44 0.85
CA ASP A 423 -44.40 17.44 0.84
C ASP A 423 -44.11 18.56 -0.18
N SER A 424 -42.84 18.92 -0.42
CA SER A 424 -42.50 19.90 -1.45
C SER A 424 -42.79 19.42 -2.86
N PHE A 425 -42.72 18.11 -3.11
CA PHE A 425 -43.11 17.52 -4.40
C PHE A 425 -44.63 17.40 -4.56
N SER A 426 -45.37 17.22 -3.46
CA SER A 426 -46.83 16.99 -3.50
C SER A 426 -47.66 18.28 -3.66
N LYS A 427 -47.10 19.44 -3.35
CA LYS A 427 -47.81 20.74 -3.32
C LYS A 427 -48.00 21.42 -4.69
N GLY A 428 -47.93 20.65 -5.79
CA GLY A 428 -48.23 21.10 -7.15
C GLY A 428 -47.08 21.85 -7.84
N VAL A 429 -47.02 21.70 -9.15
CA VAL A 429 -46.06 22.35 -10.06
C VAL A 429 -46.26 23.86 -9.96
N ALA A 430 -45.18 24.62 -9.71
CA ALA A 430 -45.24 26.07 -9.77
C ALA A 430 -45.57 26.53 -11.21
N PRO A 431 -46.21 27.70 -11.41
CA PRO A 431 -46.65 28.15 -12.73
C PRO A 431 -45.54 28.25 -13.81
N ASP A 432 -44.27 28.24 -13.40
CA ASP A 432 -43.08 28.23 -14.25
C ASP A 432 -42.67 26.83 -14.75
N GLY A 433 -43.40 25.78 -14.39
CA GLY A 433 -43.09 24.40 -14.77
C GLY A 433 -41.90 23.80 -14.02
N ILE A 434 -41.26 24.55 -13.12
CA ILE A 434 -40.14 24.12 -12.29
C ILE A 434 -40.68 23.94 -10.87
N SER A 435 -41.31 22.78 -10.65
CA SER A 435 -41.74 22.28 -9.34
C SER A 435 -40.81 22.74 -8.21
N LYS A 436 -41.38 23.31 -7.14
CA LYS A 436 -40.67 23.93 -6.01
C LYS A 436 -39.48 23.10 -5.52
N ARG A 437 -38.30 23.46 -6.02
CA ARG A 437 -37.00 22.97 -5.60
C ARG A 437 -36.85 23.14 -4.10
N TYR A 438 -36.53 22.07 -3.35
CA TYR A 438 -36.29 22.17 -1.91
C TYR A 438 -34.84 22.58 -1.67
N PRO A 439 -34.55 23.78 -1.15
CA PRO A 439 -33.18 24.24 -0.96
C PRO A 439 -32.49 23.42 0.14
N VAL A 440 -31.22 23.11 -0.07
CA VAL A 440 -30.39 22.35 0.86
C VAL A 440 -29.02 22.99 1.02
N LYS A 441 -28.45 22.83 2.23
CA LYS A 441 -27.13 23.31 2.58
C LYS A 441 -26.24 22.15 3.02
N ALA A 442 -25.03 22.10 2.50
CA ALA A 442 -24.07 21.02 2.72
C ALA A 442 -23.79 20.81 4.21
N GLY A 443 -23.93 19.58 4.69
CA GLY A 443 -23.69 19.20 6.09
C GLY A 443 -24.70 19.75 7.11
N GLU A 444 -25.69 20.54 6.69
CA GLU A 444 -26.65 21.19 7.61
C GLU A 444 -28.07 20.67 7.41
N THR A 445 -28.52 20.55 6.16
CA THR A 445 -29.90 20.14 5.88
C THR A 445 -30.03 18.62 5.92
N ILE A 446 -30.88 18.10 6.82
CA ILE A 446 -31.29 16.70 6.83
C ILE A 446 -32.21 16.44 5.63
N ILE A 447 -31.73 15.64 4.69
CA ILE A 447 -32.45 15.29 3.47
C ILE A 447 -33.29 14.01 3.61
N GLY A 448 -33.04 13.23 4.66
CA GLY A 448 -33.77 12.01 4.93
C GLY A 448 -33.11 11.16 6.00
N TYR A 449 -33.45 9.88 6.01
CA TYR A 449 -32.95 8.90 6.96
C TYR A 449 -32.44 7.66 6.23
N ALA A 450 -31.37 7.06 6.75
CA ALA A 450 -30.79 5.85 6.17
C ALA A 450 -31.80 4.70 6.18
N GLN A 451 -31.87 3.96 5.07
CA GLN A 451 -32.68 2.74 4.98
C GLN A 451 -31.89 1.51 5.46
N ASP A 452 -32.59 0.43 5.78
CA ASP A 452 -31.94 -0.86 6.05
C ASP A 452 -31.69 -1.61 4.74
N LEU A 453 -30.42 -1.76 4.37
CA LEU A 453 -30.00 -2.41 3.13
C LEU A 453 -30.34 -3.90 3.08
N HIS A 454 -30.44 -4.55 4.23
CA HIS A 454 -30.60 -6.01 4.30
C HIS A 454 -31.93 -6.53 3.75
N VAL A 455 -32.86 -5.63 3.41
CA VAL A 455 -34.06 -5.96 2.64
C VAL A 455 -33.69 -6.44 1.22
N ASP A 456 -32.66 -5.85 0.60
CA ASP A 456 -32.26 -6.14 -0.78
C ASP A 456 -30.79 -6.62 -0.92
N TYR A 457 -30.01 -6.60 0.17
CA TYR A 457 -28.58 -6.95 0.20
C TYR A 457 -28.27 -8.07 1.22
N PRO A 458 -27.23 -8.88 0.99
CA PRO A 458 -26.78 -9.87 1.97
C PRO A 458 -26.36 -9.26 3.31
N ALA A 459 -26.48 -10.03 4.39
CA ALA A 459 -26.10 -9.63 5.74
C ALA A 459 -24.62 -9.23 5.90
N GLY A 460 -23.75 -9.65 4.97
CA GLY A 460 -22.33 -9.28 4.93
C GLY A 460 -22.06 -7.86 4.42
N VAL A 461 -23.06 -7.17 3.86
CA VAL A 461 -22.93 -5.79 3.37
C VAL A 461 -23.33 -4.83 4.50
N PRO A 462 -22.39 -4.07 5.10
CA PRO A 462 -22.73 -3.12 6.15
C PRO A 462 -23.72 -2.07 5.65
N ASN A 463 -24.62 -1.61 6.52
CA ASN A 463 -25.50 -0.49 6.21
C ASN A 463 -24.71 0.77 5.83
N HIS A 464 -25.07 1.36 4.69
CA HIS A 464 -24.41 2.54 4.14
C HIS A 464 -25.37 3.35 3.26
N VAL A 465 -25.03 4.61 3.01
CA VAL A 465 -25.61 5.41 1.92
C VAL A 465 -24.61 5.54 0.79
N HIS A 466 -25.08 5.44 -0.45
CA HIS A 466 -24.22 5.58 -1.63
C HIS A 466 -24.32 7.00 -2.18
N LEU A 467 -23.18 7.69 -2.31
CA LEU A 467 -23.08 9.02 -2.90
C LEU A 467 -22.29 8.98 -4.21
N SER A 468 -22.92 9.38 -5.32
CA SER A 468 -22.28 9.59 -6.61
C SER A 468 -22.37 11.06 -7.00
N LEU A 469 -21.26 11.63 -7.49
CA LEU A 469 -21.22 13.00 -8.00
C LEU A 469 -20.97 12.99 -9.51
N THR A 470 -21.57 13.95 -10.22
CA THR A 470 -21.25 14.24 -11.61
C THR A 470 -21.01 15.73 -11.83
N ASP A 471 -20.11 16.03 -12.77
CA ASP A 471 -19.85 17.39 -13.24
C ASP A 471 -21.00 17.89 -14.16
N PRO A 472 -20.97 19.15 -14.61
CA PRO A 472 -21.99 19.71 -15.50
C PRO A 472 -22.09 19.02 -16.87
N SER A 473 -21.07 18.25 -17.27
CA SER A 473 -21.08 17.43 -18.49
C SER A 473 -21.60 16.00 -18.22
N GLY A 474 -22.05 15.70 -17.00
CA GLY A 474 -22.53 14.39 -16.59
C GLY A 474 -21.43 13.35 -16.34
N ARG A 475 -20.16 13.77 -16.28
CA ARG A 475 -19.03 12.86 -16.04
C ARG A 475 -18.86 12.61 -14.54
N PRO A 476 -18.51 11.38 -14.11
CA PRO A 476 -18.41 11.04 -12.70
C PRO A 476 -17.25 11.80 -12.04
N VAL A 477 -17.48 12.30 -10.83
CA VAL A 477 -16.50 13.02 -9.99
C VAL A 477 -16.34 12.25 -8.69
N ALA A 478 -15.11 12.19 -8.18
CA ALA A 478 -14.85 11.61 -6.87
C ALA A 478 -15.64 12.39 -5.80
N PRO A 479 -16.37 11.72 -4.87
CA PRO A 479 -17.12 12.41 -3.82
C PRO A 479 -16.30 13.23 -2.82
N ASP A 480 -14.98 13.08 -2.79
CA ASP A 480 -14.08 13.99 -2.07
C ASP A 480 -13.85 15.32 -2.82
N GLY A 481 -14.28 15.40 -4.08
CA GLY A 481 -14.13 16.51 -5.02
C GLY A 481 -12.69 16.82 -5.43
N VAL A 482 -11.70 16.11 -4.92
CA VAL A 482 -10.26 16.39 -5.11
C VAL A 482 -9.59 15.31 -5.96
N THR A 483 -9.97 14.04 -5.80
CA THR A 483 -9.30 12.94 -6.48
C THR A 483 -9.50 13.04 -7.99
N ARG A 484 -8.38 13.24 -8.70
CA ARG A 484 -8.29 13.17 -10.16
C ARG A 484 -7.55 11.89 -10.52
N ILE A 485 -8.10 11.08 -11.44
CA ILE A 485 -7.24 10.12 -12.13
C ILE A 485 -6.40 10.93 -13.10
N LYS A 486 -5.08 10.97 -12.90
CA LYS A 486 -4.18 11.48 -13.93
C LYS A 486 -4.31 10.56 -15.14
N LYS A 487 -4.70 11.11 -16.29
CA LYS A 487 -4.63 10.40 -17.56
C LYS A 487 -3.20 9.88 -17.69
N THR A 488 -3.01 8.57 -17.74
CA THR A 488 -1.70 8.03 -18.10
C THR A 488 -1.39 8.62 -19.47
N PRO A 489 -0.24 9.28 -19.68
CA PRO A 489 0.13 9.77 -20.99
C PRO A 489 -0.04 8.62 -21.98
N ALA A 490 -0.68 8.89 -23.13
CA ALA A 490 -0.74 7.88 -24.18
C ALA A 490 0.69 7.40 -24.40
N SER A 491 0.92 6.08 -24.30
CA SER A 491 2.24 5.54 -24.60
C SER A 491 2.61 6.06 -25.99
N PRO A 492 3.80 6.66 -26.17
CA PRO A 492 4.21 7.11 -27.50
C PRO A 492 4.04 5.93 -28.46
N ALA A 493 3.34 6.16 -29.57
CA ALA A 493 3.17 5.16 -30.60
C ALA A 493 4.58 4.71 -31.02
N HIS A 494 4.88 3.42 -30.81
CA HIS A 494 6.16 2.81 -31.18
C HIS A 494 6.13 2.31 -32.62
#